data_AF-A0A2V6GEL8-F1
#
_entry.id   AF-A0A2V6GEL8-F1
#
_cell.length_a   1.000
_cell.length_b   1.000
_cell.length_c   1.000
_cell.angle_alpha   90.00
_cell.angle_beta   90.00
_cell.angle_gamma   90.00
#
_symmetry.space_group_name_H-M   'P 1'
#
loop_
_entity.id
_entity.type
_entity.pdbx_description
1 polymer ?
#
loop_
_entity_poly.entity_id
_entity_poly.type
_entity_poly.pdbx_seq_one_letter_code
_entity_poly.pdbx_strand_id
1 'polypeptide(L)'
;MRYGILFLLGTVALALEIAAQSVDVVRPEDQQKARRAVVKKQEKRAKQTSIIEFRGAQAFKENELRVALKEEITTIEDFGLSPARADDLAFFLEVFYRKHGYAKVDVHYVIESGVRLRLNINEGPRFLLSQVIFDGNAHE
;
A
#
# COMPACT_ATOMS: atom_id res chain seq x y z
N MET A 1 -21.92 75.68 -29.82
CA MET A 1 -20.57 76.29 -29.87
C MET A 1 -20.00 76.27 -28.45
N ARG A 2 -19.33 75.18 -28.05
CA ARG A 2 -17.88 75.09 -27.71
C ARG A 2 -17.39 76.16 -26.72
N TYR A 3 -17.00 75.74 -25.50
CA TYR A 3 -15.65 75.84 -24.91
C TYR A 3 -15.70 75.83 -23.35
N GLY A 4 -14.73 75.16 -22.71
CA GLY A 4 -14.47 75.23 -21.26
C GLY A 4 -14.29 73.84 -20.62
N ILE A 5 -13.12 73.19 -20.69
CA ILE A 5 -11.95 73.29 -19.78
C ILE A 5 -12.00 72.31 -18.59
N LEU A 6 -10.96 71.45 -18.53
CA LEU A 6 -10.29 70.75 -17.40
C LEU A 6 -11.13 70.03 -16.34
N PHE A 7 -10.95 68.71 -16.21
CA PHE A 7 -10.88 67.98 -14.92
C PHE A 7 -10.14 66.65 -15.19
N LEU A 8 -8.88 66.50 -14.75
CA LEU A 8 -8.40 66.06 -13.44
C LEU A 8 -8.19 64.53 -13.37
N LEU A 9 -7.03 64.15 -12.86
CA LEU A 9 -6.51 62.78 -12.71
C LEU A 9 -7.48 61.83 -12.00
N GLY A 10 -7.57 60.60 -12.50
CA GLY A 10 -8.18 59.47 -11.81
C GLY A 10 -7.41 58.18 -12.12
N THR A 11 -6.61 57.75 -11.15
CA THR A 11 -5.83 56.51 -11.12
C THR A 11 -6.69 55.27 -11.41
N VAL A 12 -6.31 54.47 -12.41
CA VAL A 12 -6.89 53.13 -12.62
C VAL A 12 -6.38 52.21 -11.54
N ALA A 13 -7.16 52.04 -10.47
CA ALA A 13 -6.96 50.95 -9.52
C ALA A 13 -7.41 49.66 -10.22
N LEU A 14 -6.44 48.87 -10.67
CA LEU A 14 -6.66 47.50 -11.12
C LEU A 14 -7.11 46.69 -9.89
N ALA A 15 -8.41 46.49 -9.74
CA ALA A 15 -8.95 45.55 -8.77
C ALA A 15 -8.66 44.13 -9.28
N LEU A 16 -7.61 43.51 -8.76
CA LEU A 16 -7.36 42.09 -8.94
C LEU A 16 -8.33 41.34 -8.01
N GLU A 17 -9.49 40.93 -8.53
CA GLU A 17 -10.36 39.97 -7.86
C GLU A 17 -9.60 38.65 -7.72
N ILE A 18 -9.07 38.40 -6.52
CA ILE A 18 -8.58 37.08 -6.14
C ILE A 18 -9.82 36.21 -5.95
N ALA A 19 -10.21 35.48 -7.00
CA ALA A 19 -11.18 34.42 -6.89
C ALA A 19 -10.64 33.37 -5.90
N ALA A 20 -11.16 33.37 -4.67
CA ALA A 20 -10.88 32.34 -3.70
C ALA A 20 -11.44 31.01 -4.23
N GLN A 21 -10.56 30.17 -4.77
CA GLN A 21 -10.91 28.79 -5.06
C GLN A 21 -11.22 28.09 -3.73
N SER A 22 -12.49 27.79 -3.47
CA SER A 22 -12.90 26.95 -2.35
C SER A 22 -12.32 25.55 -2.58
N VAL A 23 -11.22 25.24 -1.90
CA VAL A 23 -10.72 23.86 -1.81
C VAL A 23 -11.79 23.09 -1.04
N ASP A 24 -12.55 22.24 -1.73
CA ASP A 24 -13.53 21.37 -1.11
C ASP A 24 -12.77 20.34 -0.26
N VAL A 25 -12.64 20.63 1.03
CA VAL A 25 -11.93 19.76 1.98
C VAL A 25 -12.82 18.55 2.22
N VAL A 26 -12.57 17.49 1.45
CA VAL A 26 -13.23 16.18 1.64
C VAL A 26 -13.15 15.81 3.12
N ARG A 27 -14.31 15.65 3.76
CA ARG A 27 -14.40 15.32 5.18
C ARG A 27 -13.58 14.05 5.46
N PRO A 28 -12.80 14.01 6.56
CA PRO A 28 -11.95 12.86 6.89
C PRO A 28 -12.74 11.55 7.02
N GLU A 29 -14.02 11.62 7.40
CA GLU A 29 -14.95 10.48 7.46
C GLU A 29 -15.21 9.85 6.09
N ASP A 30 -15.40 10.68 5.05
CA ASP A 30 -15.64 10.24 3.68
C ASP A 30 -14.37 9.63 3.08
N GLN A 31 -13.20 10.22 3.38
CA GLN A 31 -11.90 9.63 3.02
C GLN A 31 -11.69 8.27 3.68
N GLN A 32 -12.05 8.12 4.96
CA GLN A 32 -11.91 6.86 5.67
C GLN A 32 -12.86 5.78 5.11
N LYS A 33 -14.10 6.15 4.77
CA LYS A 33 -15.06 5.24 4.14
C LYS A 33 -14.58 4.77 2.76
N ALA A 34 -14.06 5.69 1.94
CA ALA A 34 -13.49 5.36 0.64
C ALA A 34 -12.29 4.39 0.77
N ARG A 35 -11.34 4.68 1.67
CA ARG A 35 -10.19 3.81 1.96
C ARG A 35 -10.63 2.42 2.41
N ARG A 36 -11.58 2.33 3.34
CA ARG A 36 -12.14 1.04 3.82
C ARG A 36 -12.80 0.26 2.68
N ALA A 37 -13.50 0.93 1.77
CA ALA A 37 -14.14 0.28 0.62
C ALA A 37 -13.10 -0.30 -0.35
N VAL A 38 -12.02 0.43 -0.63
CA VAL A 38 -10.90 -0.05 -1.46
C VAL A 38 -10.25 -1.28 -0.82
N VAL A 39 -9.91 -1.21 0.47
CA VAL A 39 -9.32 -2.34 1.20
C VAL A 39 -10.21 -3.58 1.16
N LYS A 40 -11.52 -3.43 1.43
CA LYS A 40 -12.47 -4.55 1.35
C LYS A 40 -12.56 -5.16 -0.04
N LYS A 41 -12.49 -4.34 -1.09
CA LYS A 41 -12.50 -4.80 -2.48
C LYS A 41 -11.23 -5.59 -2.80
N GLN A 42 -10.06 -5.11 -2.38
CA GLN A 42 -8.78 -5.80 -2.55
C GLN A 42 -8.76 -7.14 -1.80
N GLU A 43 -9.24 -7.18 -0.56
CA GLU A 43 -9.33 -8.43 0.22
C GLU A 43 -10.23 -9.47 -0.45
N LYS A 44 -11.38 -9.03 -1.01
CA LYS A 44 -12.28 -9.94 -1.71
C LYS A 44 -11.62 -10.52 -2.96
N ARG A 45 -10.92 -9.69 -3.75
CA ARG A 45 -10.19 -10.10 -4.94
C ARG A 45 -9.07 -11.09 -4.61
N ALA A 46 -8.24 -10.75 -3.62
CA ALA A 46 -7.13 -11.59 -3.20
C ALA A 46 -7.57 -12.99 -2.72
N LYS A 47 -8.74 -13.08 -2.07
CA LYS A 47 -9.36 -14.36 -1.70
C LYS A 47 -9.87 -15.19 -2.89
N GLN A 48 -10.26 -14.53 -3.97
CA GLN A 48 -10.86 -15.19 -5.15
C GLN A 48 -9.82 -15.60 -6.19
N THR A 49 -8.61 -15.05 -6.14
CA THR A 49 -7.58 -15.36 -7.13
C THR A 49 -7.10 -16.81 -7.01
N SER A 50 -7.17 -17.57 -8.10
CA SER A 50 -6.68 -18.96 -8.15
C SER A 50 -5.27 -19.09 -8.75
N ILE A 51 -4.67 -17.96 -9.09
CA ILE A 51 -3.34 -17.86 -9.73
C ILE A 51 -2.23 -18.25 -8.75
N ILE A 52 -2.45 -18.06 -7.44
CA ILE A 52 -1.43 -18.22 -6.40
C ILE A 52 -1.75 -19.45 -5.55
N GLU A 53 -0.78 -20.33 -5.40
CA GLU A 53 -0.82 -21.55 -4.59
C GLU A 53 0.19 -21.42 -3.44
N PHE A 54 -0.26 -21.61 -2.21
CA PHE A 54 0.60 -21.64 -1.02
C PHE A 54 0.90 -23.09 -0.63
N ARG A 55 2.17 -23.46 -0.51
CA ARG A 55 2.64 -24.79 -0.12
C ARG A 55 3.52 -24.70 1.11
N GLY A 56 3.32 -25.58 2.08
CA GLY A 56 4.12 -25.60 3.31
C GLY A 56 3.61 -24.70 4.45
N ALA A 57 2.56 -23.91 4.20
CA ALA A 57 1.85 -23.18 5.26
C ALA A 57 1.13 -24.15 6.22
N GLN A 58 1.45 -24.08 7.51
CA GLN A 58 0.83 -24.87 8.58
C GLN A 58 0.31 -23.97 9.70
N ALA A 59 1.02 -22.88 10.00
CA ALA A 59 0.69 -21.97 11.08
C ALA A 59 -0.50 -21.05 10.79
N PHE A 60 -0.72 -20.70 9.52
CA PHE A 60 -1.74 -19.74 9.09
C PHE A 60 -2.66 -20.34 8.06
N LYS A 61 -3.91 -19.86 8.04
CA LYS A 61 -4.87 -20.26 6.99
C LYS A 61 -4.53 -19.55 5.69
N GLU A 62 -4.78 -20.21 4.57
CA GLU A 62 -4.55 -19.63 3.25
C GLU A 62 -5.26 -18.29 3.05
N ASN A 63 -6.49 -18.16 3.55
CA ASN A 63 -7.25 -16.91 3.50
C ASN A 63 -6.59 -15.76 4.27
N GLU A 64 -5.87 -16.06 5.35
CA GLU A 64 -5.14 -15.04 6.13
C GLU A 64 -3.91 -14.57 5.35
N LEU A 65 -3.17 -15.50 4.74
CA LEU A 65 -2.03 -15.18 3.88
C LEU A 65 -2.46 -14.32 2.67
N ARG A 66 -3.59 -14.66 2.05
CA ARG A 66 -4.17 -13.88 0.94
C ARG A 66 -4.58 -12.46 1.36
N VAL A 67 -5.09 -12.30 2.57
CA VAL A 67 -5.45 -10.97 3.10
C VAL A 67 -4.21 -10.16 3.42
N ALA A 68 -3.17 -10.80 3.96
CA ALA A 68 -1.89 -10.15 4.24
C ALA A 68 -1.22 -9.64 2.97
N LEU A 69 -1.35 -10.37 1.86
CA LEU A 69 -0.72 -10.08 0.57
C LEU A 69 -1.68 -9.41 -0.43
N LYS A 70 -2.77 -8.80 0.05
CA LYS A 70 -3.84 -8.32 -0.84
C LYS A 70 -3.36 -7.30 -1.87
N GLU A 71 -2.39 -6.47 -1.53
CA GLU A 71 -1.89 -5.40 -2.39
C GLU A 71 -1.09 -5.98 -3.56
N GLU A 72 -0.16 -6.88 -3.25
CA GLU A 72 0.69 -7.59 -4.20
C GLU A 72 -0.15 -8.48 -5.11
N ILE A 73 -1.13 -9.19 -4.54
CA ILE A 73 -2.05 -10.02 -5.29
C ILE A 73 -2.87 -9.18 -6.28
N THR A 74 -3.45 -8.05 -5.84
CA THR A 74 -4.22 -7.19 -6.76
C THR A 74 -3.34 -6.55 -7.84
N THR A 75 -2.08 -6.26 -7.52
CA THR A 75 -1.12 -5.76 -8.50
C THR A 75 -0.84 -6.80 -9.59
N ILE A 76 -0.75 -8.09 -9.23
CA ILE A 76 -0.61 -9.18 -10.20
C ILE A 76 -1.87 -9.36 -11.03
N GLU A 77 -3.06 -9.19 -10.45
CA GLU A 77 -4.30 -9.24 -11.21
C GLU A 77 -4.42 -8.09 -12.23
N ASP A 78 -4.01 -6.88 -11.84
CA ASP A 78 -4.16 -5.69 -12.68
C ASP A 78 -3.05 -5.59 -13.75
N PHE A 79 -1.82 -6.04 -13.45
CA PHE A 79 -0.66 -5.87 -14.34
C PHE A 79 -0.02 -7.18 -14.84
N GLY A 80 -0.56 -8.34 -14.42
CA GLY A 80 -0.10 -9.68 -14.79
C GLY A 80 0.88 -10.32 -13.79
N LEU A 81 1.27 -11.57 -14.04
CA LEU A 81 2.33 -12.24 -13.29
C LEU A 81 3.69 -11.99 -13.95
N SER A 82 4.68 -11.56 -13.18
CA SER A 82 6.06 -11.41 -13.63
C SER A 82 7.03 -11.93 -12.55
N PRO A 83 8.28 -12.29 -12.91
CA PRO A 83 9.28 -12.72 -11.93
C PRO A 83 9.50 -11.70 -10.80
N ALA A 84 9.53 -10.40 -11.12
CA ALA A 84 9.69 -9.35 -10.12
C ALA A 84 8.53 -9.32 -9.11
N ARG A 85 7.27 -9.42 -9.59
CA ARG A 85 6.10 -9.44 -8.69
C ARG A 85 5.99 -10.73 -7.88
N ALA A 86 6.50 -11.84 -8.42
CA ALA A 86 6.59 -13.11 -7.70
C ALA A 86 7.61 -13.04 -6.56
N ASP A 87 8.73 -12.37 -6.80
CA ASP A 87 9.75 -12.08 -5.79
C ASP A 87 9.20 -11.16 -4.68
N ASP A 88 8.51 -10.08 -5.06
CA ASP A 88 7.84 -9.18 -4.10
C ASP A 88 6.87 -9.97 -3.20
N LEU A 89 6.05 -10.86 -3.78
CA LEU A 89 5.13 -11.72 -3.04
C LEU A 89 5.84 -12.62 -2.02
N ALA A 90 6.95 -13.24 -2.42
CA ALA A 90 7.76 -14.08 -1.54
C ALA A 90 8.33 -13.25 -0.39
N PHE A 91 8.91 -12.09 -0.70
CA PHE A 91 9.46 -11.16 0.29
C PHE A 91 8.41 -10.69 1.30
N PHE A 92 7.24 -10.22 0.86
CA PHE A 92 6.19 -9.76 1.77
C PHE A 92 5.60 -10.89 2.61
N LEU A 93 5.54 -12.10 2.07
CA LEU A 93 5.14 -13.28 2.83
C LEU A 93 6.15 -13.59 3.94
N GLU A 94 7.45 -13.54 3.66
CA GLU A 94 8.49 -13.68 4.69
C GLU A 94 8.36 -12.60 5.78
N VAL A 95 8.19 -11.34 5.39
CA VAL A 95 8.00 -10.23 6.34
C VAL A 95 6.78 -10.47 7.22
N PHE A 96 5.68 -10.97 6.65
CA PHE A 96 4.48 -11.34 7.40
C PHE A 96 4.81 -12.41 8.45
N TYR A 97 5.46 -13.50 8.06
CA TYR A 97 5.85 -14.58 8.98
C TYR A 97 6.81 -14.11 10.08
N ARG A 98 7.83 -13.31 9.73
CA ARG A 98 8.79 -12.74 10.68
C ARG A 98 8.11 -11.88 11.74
N LYS A 99 7.13 -11.06 11.35
CA LYS A 99 6.31 -10.26 12.28
C LYS A 99 5.51 -11.11 13.28
N HIS A 100 5.28 -12.39 12.99
CA HIS A 100 4.56 -13.32 13.87
C HIS A 100 5.48 -14.26 14.68
N GLY A 101 6.80 -14.04 14.61
CA GLY A 101 7.80 -14.77 15.39
C GLY A 101 8.53 -15.87 14.60
N TYR A 102 8.27 -16.03 13.30
CA TYR A 102 8.98 -16.99 12.46
C TYR A 102 10.25 -16.35 11.88
N ALA A 103 11.26 -16.16 12.73
CA ALA A 103 12.48 -15.43 12.36
C ALA A 103 13.33 -16.14 11.29
N LYS A 104 13.17 -17.46 11.16
CA LYS A 104 13.88 -18.31 10.19
C LYS A 104 12.99 -18.76 9.02
N VAL A 105 11.90 -18.03 8.76
CA VAL A 105 11.06 -18.30 7.59
C VAL A 105 11.86 -18.09 6.30
N ASP A 106 11.60 -18.95 5.33
CA ASP A 106 12.16 -18.91 4.00
C ASP A 106 11.06 -19.23 2.98
N VAL A 107 10.91 -18.39 1.96
CA VAL A 107 9.88 -18.53 0.93
C VAL A 107 10.51 -18.54 -0.46
N HIS A 108 10.31 -19.64 -1.17
CA HIS A 108 10.75 -19.80 -2.55
C HIS A 108 9.56 -19.77 -3.50
N TYR A 109 9.65 -18.96 -4.56
CA TYR A 109 8.62 -18.93 -5.59
C TYR A 109 8.97 -19.78 -6.81
N VAL A 110 7.94 -20.35 -7.45
CA VAL A 110 8.03 -21.06 -8.73
C VAL A 110 6.88 -20.59 -9.61
N ILE A 111 7.18 -20.14 -10.82
CA ILE A 111 6.16 -19.80 -11.82
C ILE A 111 5.92 -21.03 -12.69
N GLU A 112 4.75 -21.65 -12.54
CA GLU A 112 4.31 -22.78 -13.35
C GLU A 112 3.55 -22.31 -14.59
N SER A 113 4.02 -22.76 -15.76
CA SER A 113 3.38 -22.52 -17.06
C SER A 113 3.05 -21.05 -17.36
N GLY A 114 3.75 -20.11 -16.74
CA GLY A 114 3.58 -18.65 -16.93
C GLY A 114 2.30 -18.04 -16.34
N VAL A 115 1.40 -18.85 -15.77
CA VAL A 115 0.06 -18.39 -15.33
C VAL A 115 -0.23 -18.76 -13.88
N ARG A 116 0.55 -19.67 -13.28
CA ARG A 116 0.39 -20.05 -11.87
C ARG A 116 1.66 -19.75 -11.09
N LEU A 117 1.49 -19.18 -9.91
CA LEU A 117 2.56 -18.91 -8.97
C LEU A 117 2.43 -19.86 -7.78
N ARG A 118 3.44 -20.68 -7.56
CA ARG A 118 3.56 -21.49 -6.33
C ARG A 118 4.54 -20.81 -5.38
N LEU A 119 4.10 -20.59 -4.15
CA LEU A 119 4.93 -20.13 -3.04
C LEU A 119 5.19 -21.31 -2.11
N ASN A 120 6.43 -21.79 -2.09
CA ASN A 120 6.88 -22.83 -1.18
C ASN A 120 7.42 -22.17 0.09
N ILE A 121 6.78 -22.46 1.20
CA ILE A 121 7.03 -21.83 2.49
C ILE A 121 7.68 -22.85 3.42
N ASN A 122 8.85 -22.49 3.93
CA ASN A 122 9.45 -23.13 5.08
C ASN A 122 9.32 -22.19 6.27
N GLU A 123 8.33 -22.43 7.14
CA GLU A 123 8.00 -21.53 8.25
C GLU A 123 9.13 -21.44 9.28
N GLY A 124 9.86 -22.54 9.50
CA GLY A 124 10.82 -22.68 10.58
C GLY A 124 10.16 -22.62 11.98
N PRO A 125 10.96 -22.62 13.05
CA PRO A 125 10.44 -22.57 14.41
C PRO A 125 9.96 -21.16 14.77
N ARG A 126 8.96 -21.10 15.65
CA ARG A 126 8.46 -19.84 16.23
C ARG A 126 9.34 -19.43 17.42
N PHE A 127 9.84 -18.20 17.37
CA PHE A 127 10.64 -17.58 18.42
C PHE A 127 9.81 -16.60 19.23
N LEU A 128 10.23 -16.38 20.48
CA LEU A 128 9.75 -15.31 21.35
C LEU A 128 10.93 -14.40 21.68
N LEU A 129 10.69 -13.10 21.68
CA LEU A 129 11.68 -12.12 22.13
C LEU A 129 11.88 -12.30 23.64
N SER A 130 13.12 -12.57 24.06
CA SER A 130 13.45 -12.77 25.47
C SER A 130 13.95 -11.48 26.12
N GLN A 131 15.15 -11.03 25.76
CA GLN A 131 15.76 -9.83 26.32
C GLN A 131 16.28 -8.95 25.18
N VAL A 132 16.02 -7.64 25.27
CA VAL A 132 16.64 -6.64 24.41
C VAL A 132 17.75 -5.98 25.22
N ILE A 133 18.99 -6.10 24.74
CA ILE A 133 20.16 -5.49 25.35
C ILE A 133 20.59 -4.34 24.45
N PHE A 134 20.61 -3.13 25.01
CA PHE A 134 21.18 -1.95 24.36
C PHE A 134 22.61 -1.79 24.84
N ASP A 135 23.56 -1.81 23.93
CA ASP A 135 24.98 -1.56 24.21
C ASP A 135 25.48 -0.43 23.32
N GLY A 136 26.40 0.40 23.82
CA GLY A 136 27.00 1.51 23.07
C GLY A 136 26.27 2.87 23.13
N ASN A 137 25.19 3.03 23.90
CA ASN A 137 24.56 4.35 24.14
C ASN A 137 25.19 5.06 25.36
N ALA A 138 26.52 5.19 25.36
CA ALA A 138 27.22 6.06 26.29
C ALA A 138 27.12 7.48 25.74
N HIS A 139 26.32 8.33 26.40
CA HIS A 139 26.24 9.75 26.12
C HIS A 139 27.65 10.37 26.05
N GLU A 140 27.96 11.06 24.95
CA GLU A 140 29.03 12.05 24.85
C GLU A 140 28.42 13.46 24.91
#